data_AF-A0AA38RUG3-F1
#
_entry.id   AF-A0AA38RUG3-F1
#
_cell.length_a   1.000
_cell.length_b   1.000
_cell.length_c   1.000
_cell.angle_alpha   90.00
_cell.angle_beta   90.00
_cell.angle_gamma   90.00
#
_symmetry.space_group_name_H-M   'P 1'
#
loop_
_entity.id
_entity.type
_entity.pdbx_description
1 polymer ?
#
loop_
_entity_poly.entity_id
_entity_poly.type
_entity_poly.pdbx_seq_one_letter_code
_entity_poly.pdbx_strand_id
1 'polypeptide(L)'
;MSLSLDTVLQVIEIVNKAVDVYQKIQDAPEQMRKIGKRMERLKALLGHLEQLLRKREKRALARLRPTQTEDLLAILEDIRDDSSRVDLLFRKWENDIGPFGLQFRFKTLAQAYFALGSNSEKLASLGDDIDRHRQDVIFYLSMMGCAGIDELLINGIPVQTSPARTVKPNAVAAGLSMAKAQTATRPGGRNSTAKQDQPSRRDYKILFVDPHNLARSVVAEAVMKLLRGWTIMTGGEWRIEVIHSAGFFVKHRSEVVETIKGLSFTHDSYRMSLSAGNRAPNAVPLEAVFDNKSYDYPFKKAIQDEMTSRRSRGLPKDIFRIYDYIMVFTGREHDNMLQLRRALVAEEGKDIAPKGKGRLLHLGHYLTLDGIPREIVDAPKKPDGTDSRENWNFKVSSQIKIGLKGFLRQEMGWKQPAQNAKSGS
;
A
#
# COMPACT_ATOMS: atom_id res chain seq x y z
N MET A 1 14.96 14.75 14.23
CA MET A 1 13.78 15.62 14.41
C MET A 1 12.66 14.79 15.02
N SER A 2 11.85 15.34 15.91
CA SER A 2 10.64 14.66 16.40
C SER A 2 9.44 15.04 15.54
N LEU A 3 8.53 14.10 15.28
CA LEU A 3 7.29 14.38 14.58
C LEU A 3 6.46 15.30 15.46
N SER A 4 6.35 16.55 15.04
CA SER A 4 5.64 17.59 15.75
C SER A 4 4.64 18.26 14.81
N LEU A 5 3.62 18.90 15.40
CA LEU A 5 2.70 19.74 14.64
C LEU A 5 3.46 20.79 13.81
N ASP A 6 4.54 21.38 14.35
CA ASP A 6 5.35 22.38 13.66
C ASP A 6 6.02 21.84 12.40
N THR A 7 6.55 20.61 12.44
CA THR A 7 7.12 19.97 11.25
C THR A 7 6.06 19.83 10.15
N VAL A 8 4.85 19.39 10.51
CA VAL A 8 3.74 19.25 9.55
C VAL A 8 3.32 20.62 9.00
N LEU A 9 3.24 21.65 9.84
CA LEU A 9 2.90 23.01 9.44
C LEU A 9 3.91 23.60 8.45
N GLN A 10 5.21 23.39 8.66
CA GLN A 10 6.27 23.83 7.73
C GLN A 10 6.11 23.19 6.34
N VAL A 11 5.83 21.89 6.30
CA VAL A 11 5.61 21.17 5.04
C VAL A 11 4.34 21.68 4.34
N ILE A 12 3.26 21.90 5.10
CA ILE A 12 2.02 22.50 4.58
C ILE A 12 2.26 23.89 3.99
N GLU A 13 3.06 24.72 4.64
CA GLU A 13 3.38 26.06 4.14
C GLU A 13 4.06 26.01 2.77
N ILE A 14 5.03 25.10 2.58
CA ILE A 14 5.74 24.95 1.31
C ILE A 14 4.82 24.41 0.22
N VAL A 15 3.98 23.42 0.55
CA VAL A 15 2.97 22.88 -0.39
C VAL A 15 1.95 23.97 -0.75
N ASN A 16 1.54 24.80 0.20
CA ASN A 16 0.64 25.93 -0.04
C ASN A 16 1.26 26.95 -1.00
N LYS A 17 2.52 27.34 -0.79
CA LYS A 17 3.23 28.25 -1.70
C LYS A 17 3.24 27.73 -3.13
N ALA A 18 3.58 26.45 -3.32
CA ALA A 18 3.56 25.83 -4.64
C ALA A 18 2.15 25.84 -5.27
N VAL A 19 1.10 25.51 -4.50
CA VAL A 19 -0.29 25.53 -4.98
C VAL A 19 -0.74 26.96 -5.33
N ASP A 20 -0.35 27.96 -4.55
CA ASP A 20 -0.72 29.36 -4.79
C ASP A 20 -0.07 29.90 -6.07
N VAL A 21 1.18 29.54 -6.35
CA VAL A 21 1.83 29.87 -7.63
C VAL A 21 1.13 29.14 -8.77
N TYR A 22 0.82 27.85 -8.62
CA TYR A 22 0.08 27.09 -9.63
C TYR A 22 -1.26 27.74 -10.02
N GLN A 23 -2.03 28.22 -9.04
CA GLN A 23 -3.34 28.84 -9.28
C GLN A 23 -3.26 30.16 -10.06
N LYS A 24 -2.09 30.83 -10.08
CA LYS A 24 -1.86 32.04 -10.88
C LYS A 24 -1.53 31.73 -12.35
N ILE A 25 -1.11 30.51 -12.66
CA ILE A 25 -0.70 30.12 -14.01
C ILE A 25 -1.93 29.70 -14.85
N GLN A 26 -2.41 30.58 -15.73
CA GLN A 26 -3.55 30.28 -16.62
C GLN A 26 -3.19 29.30 -17.76
N ASP A 27 -2.00 29.46 -18.34
CA ASP A 27 -1.57 28.74 -19.56
C ASP A 27 -0.52 27.65 -19.31
N ALA A 28 -0.66 26.93 -18.18
CA ALA A 28 0.25 25.85 -17.84
C ALA A 28 0.17 24.67 -18.84
N PRO A 29 1.31 24.09 -19.26
CA PRO A 29 1.36 22.83 -19.99
C PRO A 29 0.63 21.72 -19.23
N GLU A 30 0.14 20.71 -19.95
CA GLU A 30 -0.66 19.63 -19.36
C GLU A 30 0.07 18.92 -18.20
N GLN A 31 1.38 18.70 -18.33
CA GLN A 31 2.21 18.08 -17.27
C GLN A 31 2.27 18.94 -16.00
N MET A 32 2.43 20.26 -16.15
CA MET A 32 2.41 21.18 -15.01
C MET A 32 1.03 21.25 -14.36
N ARG A 33 -0.04 21.22 -15.16
CA ARG A 33 -1.42 21.10 -14.64
C ARG A 33 -1.63 19.80 -13.88
N LYS A 34 -1.06 18.67 -14.34
CA LYS A 34 -1.10 17.38 -13.64
C LYS A 34 -0.39 17.47 -12.29
N ILE A 35 0.82 18.03 -12.24
CA ILE A 35 1.57 18.24 -10.99
C ILE A 35 0.80 19.16 -10.04
N GLY A 36 0.29 20.30 -10.52
CA GLY A 36 -0.47 21.25 -9.71
C GLY A 36 -1.69 20.60 -9.04
N LYS A 37 -2.47 19.83 -9.81
CA LYS A 37 -3.59 19.04 -9.26
C LYS A 37 -3.15 17.99 -8.25
N ARG A 38 -1.98 17.36 -8.43
CA ARG A 38 -1.42 16.40 -7.46
C ARG A 38 -1.02 17.12 -6.16
N MET A 39 -0.43 18.31 -6.26
CA MET A 39 -0.09 19.16 -5.12
C MET A 39 -1.31 19.63 -4.32
N GLU A 40 -2.41 20.02 -4.99
CA GLU A 40 -3.67 20.37 -4.32
C GLU A 40 -4.24 19.20 -3.50
N ARG A 41 -4.14 17.97 -4.02
CA ARG A 41 -4.56 16.76 -3.29
C ARG A 41 -3.64 16.47 -2.11
N LEU A 42 -2.33 16.65 -2.29
CA LEU A 42 -1.35 16.49 -1.21
C LEU A 42 -1.60 17.50 -0.09
N LYS A 43 -1.87 18.77 -0.43
CA LYS A 43 -2.29 19.82 0.50
C LYS A 43 -3.48 19.39 1.35
N ALA A 44 -4.52 18.83 0.74
CA ALA A 44 -5.69 18.37 1.46
C ALA A 44 -5.36 17.27 2.49
N LEU A 45 -4.52 16.30 2.12
CA LEU A 45 -4.11 15.21 3.02
C LEU A 45 -3.22 15.69 4.17
N LEU A 46 -2.28 16.60 3.89
CA LEU A 46 -1.46 17.20 4.94
C LEU A 46 -2.34 18.03 5.88
N GLY A 47 -3.36 18.72 5.38
CA GLY A 47 -4.36 19.37 6.23
C GLY A 47 -5.14 18.38 7.12
N HIS A 48 -5.45 17.18 6.64
CA HIS A 48 -6.03 16.13 7.47
C HIS A 48 -5.05 15.63 8.54
N LEU A 49 -3.78 15.45 8.18
CA LEU A 49 -2.72 15.09 9.11
C LEU A 49 -2.59 16.14 10.22
N GLU A 50 -2.54 17.41 9.84
CA GLU A 50 -2.51 18.53 10.77
C GLU A 50 -3.73 18.53 11.70
N GLN A 51 -4.95 18.40 11.17
CA GLN A 51 -6.16 18.36 12.00
C GLN A 51 -6.16 17.19 12.98
N LEU A 52 -5.68 16.02 12.55
CA LEU A 52 -5.58 14.84 13.38
C LEU A 52 -4.56 15.02 14.50
N LEU A 53 -3.40 15.63 14.20
CA LEU A 53 -2.42 15.98 15.22
C LEU A 53 -2.96 17.06 16.16
N ARG A 54 -3.54 18.17 15.67
CA ARG A 54 -4.13 19.20 16.53
C ARG A 54 -5.19 18.66 17.50
N LYS A 55 -6.07 17.77 17.03
CA LYS A 55 -7.19 17.26 17.84
C LYS A 55 -6.75 16.15 18.80
N ARG A 56 -5.81 15.29 18.38
CA ARG A 56 -5.54 14.01 19.03
C ARG A 56 -4.06 13.61 18.98
N GLU A 57 -3.12 14.56 18.98
CA GLU A 57 -1.68 14.33 18.80
C GLU A 57 -1.17 13.09 19.53
N LYS A 58 -1.31 13.08 20.87
CA LYS A 58 -0.83 11.99 21.72
C LYS A 58 -1.45 10.64 21.36
N ARG A 59 -2.73 10.60 21.00
CA ARG A 59 -3.45 9.35 20.68
C ARG A 59 -3.18 8.88 19.25
N ALA A 60 -3.03 9.81 18.31
CA ALA A 60 -2.71 9.55 16.92
C ALA A 60 -1.29 9.00 16.79
N LEU A 61 -0.32 9.70 17.38
CA LEU A 61 1.08 9.30 17.34
C LEU A 61 1.34 8.02 18.13
N ALA A 62 0.65 7.81 19.26
CA ALA A 62 0.75 6.56 20.01
C ALA A 62 0.28 5.30 19.24
N ARG A 63 -0.44 5.46 18.13
CA ARG A 63 -0.81 4.35 17.25
C ARG A 63 0.31 3.98 16.28
N LEU A 64 1.22 4.90 16.02
CA LEU A 64 2.42 4.64 15.23
C LEU A 64 3.51 4.10 16.14
N ARG A 65 4.29 3.15 15.63
CA ARG A 65 5.54 2.73 16.26
C ARG A 65 6.61 3.81 16.10
N PRO A 66 7.67 3.80 16.93
CA PRO A 66 8.76 4.77 16.80
C PRO A 66 9.38 4.79 15.39
N THR A 67 9.64 3.61 14.83
CA THR A 67 10.19 3.43 13.47
C THR A 67 9.26 3.98 12.38
N GLN A 68 7.95 3.79 12.54
CA GLN A 68 6.91 4.32 11.65
C GLN A 68 6.81 5.86 11.75
N THR A 69 7.01 6.40 12.94
CA THR A 69 7.04 7.86 13.16
C THR A 69 8.25 8.48 12.46
N GLU A 70 9.41 7.83 12.55
CA GLU A 70 10.63 8.25 11.85
C GLU A 70 10.50 8.12 10.32
N ASP A 71 9.85 7.07 9.83
CA ASP A 71 9.61 6.90 8.39
C ASP A 71 8.63 7.97 7.85
N LEU A 72 7.55 8.27 8.59
CA LEU A 72 6.66 9.39 8.26
C LEU A 72 7.40 10.74 8.25
N LEU A 73 8.32 10.97 9.20
CA LEU A 73 9.18 12.16 9.18
C LEU A 73 10.05 12.24 7.92
N ALA A 74 10.68 11.14 7.53
CA ALA A 74 11.47 11.09 6.30
C ALA A 74 10.62 11.39 5.06
N ILE A 75 9.39 10.86 5.01
CA ILE A 75 8.42 11.17 3.94
C ILE A 75 8.05 12.65 3.94
N LEU A 76 7.83 13.26 5.11
CA LEU A 76 7.53 14.69 5.22
C LEU A 76 8.70 15.57 4.78
N GLU A 77 9.95 15.17 5.05
CA GLU A 77 11.15 15.83 4.54
C GLU A 77 11.26 15.69 3.02
N ASP A 78 11.04 14.50 2.46
CA ASP A 78 11.04 14.29 1.01
C ASP A 78 9.92 15.13 0.33
N ILE A 79 8.73 15.20 0.93
CA ILE A 79 7.64 16.07 0.47
C ILE A 79 8.09 17.53 0.45
N ARG A 80 8.75 17.99 1.50
CA ARG A 80 9.24 19.36 1.61
C ARG A 80 10.19 19.69 0.46
N ASP A 81 11.15 18.81 0.21
CA ASP A 81 12.19 19.01 -0.79
C ASP A 81 11.61 18.95 -2.21
N ASP A 82 10.76 17.96 -2.51
CA ASP A 82 10.11 17.84 -3.82
C ASP A 82 9.11 18.98 -4.07
N SER A 83 8.35 19.41 -3.04
CA SER A 83 7.43 20.56 -3.15
C SER A 83 8.17 21.88 -3.37
N SER A 84 9.36 22.05 -2.78
CA SER A 84 10.22 23.21 -3.04
C SER A 84 10.73 23.24 -4.47
N ARG A 85 11.04 22.08 -5.06
CA ARG A 85 11.40 21.95 -6.48
C ARG A 85 10.21 22.29 -7.39
N VAL A 86 9.00 21.85 -7.03
CA VAL A 86 7.76 22.19 -7.73
C VAL A 86 7.50 23.70 -7.68
N ASP A 87 7.59 24.34 -6.51
CA ASP A 87 7.43 25.79 -6.35
C ASP A 87 8.41 26.56 -7.24
N LEU A 88 9.69 26.18 -7.21
CA LEU A 88 10.72 26.80 -8.04
C LEU A 88 10.45 26.62 -9.53
N LEU A 89 9.93 25.46 -9.96
CA LEU A 89 9.49 25.23 -11.34
C LEU A 89 8.30 26.13 -11.72
N PHE A 90 7.30 26.24 -10.84
CA PHE A 90 6.13 27.09 -11.07
C PHE A 90 6.49 28.57 -11.13
N ARG A 91 7.40 29.04 -10.26
CA ARG A 91 7.89 30.43 -10.30
C ARG A 91 8.70 30.72 -11.56
N LYS A 92 9.56 29.79 -11.99
CA LYS A 92 10.30 29.95 -13.25
C LYS A 92 9.34 30.10 -14.43
N TRP A 93 8.28 29.30 -14.44
CA TRP A 93 7.23 29.41 -15.45
C TRP A 93 6.46 30.73 -15.36
N GLU A 94 6.00 31.13 -14.17
CA GLU A 94 5.27 32.38 -13.95
C GLU A 94 6.05 33.62 -14.42
N ASN A 95 7.38 33.59 -14.30
CA ASN A 95 8.27 34.68 -14.68
C ASN A 95 8.87 34.54 -16.09
N ASP A 96 8.37 33.59 -16.91
CA ASP A 96 8.88 33.30 -18.26
C ASP A 96 10.40 33.00 -18.30
N ILE A 97 10.95 32.44 -17.21
CA ILE A 97 12.37 32.11 -17.06
C ILE A 97 12.63 30.69 -17.58
N GLY A 98 13.42 30.62 -18.64
CA GLY A 98 13.95 29.41 -19.25
C GLY A 98 15.11 28.75 -18.50
N PRO A 99 15.66 27.65 -19.05
CA PRO A 99 16.88 27.05 -18.53
C PRO A 99 18.04 28.06 -18.56
N PHE A 100 18.97 27.94 -17.63
CA PHE A 100 20.12 28.86 -17.48
C PHE A 100 19.77 30.33 -17.19
N GLY A 101 18.53 30.62 -16.81
CA GLY A 101 18.11 31.98 -16.45
C GLY A 101 17.72 32.88 -17.63
N LEU A 102 17.61 32.32 -18.84
CA LEU A 102 17.18 33.08 -20.02
C LEU A 102 15.70 33.45 -19.92
N GLN A 103 15.36 34.73 -19.86
CA GLN A 103 13.97 35.19 -19.96
C GLN A 103 13.50 35.06 -21.40
N PHE A 104 12.47 34.23 -21.63
CA PHE A 104 11.84 34.13 -22.94
C PHE A 104 10.92 35.33 -23.15
N ARG A 105 11.19 36.14 -24.18
CA ARG A 105 10.29 37.24 -24.57
C ARG A 105 8.93 36.77 -25.12
N PHE A 106 8.82 35.49 -25.46
CA PHE A 106 7.62 34.90 -26.07
C PHE A 106 7.23 33.60 -25.34
N LYS A 107 6.01 33.57 -24.78
CA LYS A 107 5.44 32.40 -24.07
C LYS A 107 5.43 31.12 -24.89
N THR A 108 5.30 31.22 -26.21
CA THR A 108 5.31 30.09 -27.15
C THR A 108 6.67 29.37 -27.19
N LEU A 109 7.78 30.08 -27.01
CA LEU A 109 9.12 29.48 -26.95
C LEU A 109 9.35 28.73 -25.62
N ALA A 110 8.84 29.28 -24.51
CA ALA A 110 8.84 28.58 -23.23
C ALA A 110 7.99 27.30 -23.31
N GLN A 111 6.77 27.39 -23.88
CA GLN A 111 5.90 26.23 -24.10
C GLN A 111 6.56 25.16 -24.98
N ALA A 112 7.17 25.54 -26.09
CA ALA A 112 7.86 24.61 -26.98
C ALA A 112 9.05 23.93 -26.28
N TYR A 113 9.84 24.67 -25.50
CA TYR A 113 10.98 24.11 -24.77
C TYR A 113 10.55 23.09 -23.71
N PHE A 114 9.52 23.40 -22.91
CA PHE A 114 9.02 22.45 -21.91
C PHE A 114 8.32 21.24 -22.55
N ALA A 115 7.75 21.40 -23.74
CA ALA A 115 7.14 20.31 -24.50
C ALA A 115 8.17 19.41 -25.22
N LEU A 116 9.30 19.98 -25.68
CA LEU A 116 10.29 19.29 -26.54
C LEU A 116 11.58 18.88 -25.81
N GLY A 117 11.79 19.34 -24.57
CA GLY A 117 13.07 19.21 -23.87
C GLY A 117 13.16 18.11 -22.80
N SER A 118 14.39 17.92 -22.31
CA SER A 118 14.81 17.05 -21.19
C SER A 118 14.16 17.36 -19.83
N ASN A 119 13.27 18.36 -19.76
CA ASN A 119 12.49 18.68 -18.57
C ASN A 119 11.18 17.90 -18.48
N SER A 120 10.68 17.33 -19.57
CA SER A 120 9.43 16.55 -19.54
C SER A 120 9.56 15.29 -18.69
N GLU A 121 10.68 14.57 -18.78
CA GLU A 121 11.00 13.42 -17.92
C GLU A 121 11.17 13.82 -16.45
N LYS A 122 11.82 14.97 -16.18
CA LYS A 122 11.97 15.51 -14.82
C LYS A 122 10.63 15.93 -14.22
N LEU A 123 9.74 16.49 -15.02
CA LEU A 123 8.38 16.84 -14.59
C LEU A 123 7.55 15.57 -14.34
N ALA A 124 7.67 14.57 -15.21
CA ALA A 124 7.01 13.27 -15.01
C ALA A 124 7.48 12.60 -13.72
N SER A 125 8.80 12.51 -13.50
CA SER A 125 9.36 11.91 -12.29
C SER A 125 8.97 12.66 -11.02
N LEU A 126 9.02 14.01 -11.04
CA LEU A 126 8.58 14.83 -9.92
C LEU A 126 7.08 14.65 -9.64
N GLY A 127 6.27 14.60 -10.70
CA GLY A 127 4.84 14.31 -10.57
C GLY A 127 4.60 12.96 -9.90
N ASP A 128 5.34 11.92 -10.29
CA ASP A 128 5.19 10.57 -9.76
C ASP A 128 5.68 10.46 -8.31
N ASP A 129 6.71 11.22 -7.95
CA ASP A 129 7.16 11.38 -6.57
C ASP A 129 6.09 12.02 -5.69
N ILE A 130 5.43 13.10 -6.13
CA ILE A 130 4.31 13.71 -5.41
C ILE A 130 3.12 12.74 -5.27
N ASP A 131 2.80 11.96 -6.32
CA ASP A 131 1.72 10.97 -6.24
C ASP A 131 2.05 9.85 -5.25
N ARG A 132 3.32 9.46 -5.17
CA ARG A 132 3.80 8.46 -4.20
C ARG A 132 3.73 8.99 -2.77
N HIS A 133 4.25 10.18 -2.52
CA HIS A 133 4.14 10.86 -1.22
C HIS A 133 2.69 10.94 -0.75
N ARG A 134 1.77 11.18 -1.68
CA ARG A 134 0.33 11.12 -1.41
C ARG A 134 -0.11 9.76 -0.86
N GLN A 135 0.30 8.66 -1.51
CA GLN A 135 -0.03 7.30 -1.07
C GLN A 135 0.60 6.97 0.29
N ASP A 136 1.84 7.39 0.49
CA ASP A 136 2.54 7.18 1.76
C ASP A 136 1.85 7.93 2.90
N VAL A 137 1.47 9.20 2.70
CA VAL A 137 0.67 9.96 3.67
C VAL A 137 -0.69 9.32 3.92
N ILE A 138 -1.39 8.83 2.90
CA ILE A 138 -2.66 8.10 3.06
C ILE A 138 -2.45 6.86 3.92
N PHE A 139 -1.40 6.08 3.67
CA PHE A 139 -1.05 4.90 4.46
C PHE A 139 -0.80 5.25 5.93
N TYR A 140 -0.06 6.33 6.21
CA TYR A 140 0.15 6.77 7.58
C TYR A 140 -1.11 7.30 8.25
N LEU A 141 -1.95 8.04 7.53
CA LEU A 141 -3.24 8.51 8.03
C LEU A 141 -4.19 7.34 8.35
N SER A 142 -4.22 6.30 7.51
CA SER A 142 -5.04 5.11 7.78
C SER A 142 -4.54 4.38 9.02
N MET A 143 -3.22 4.24 9.20
CA MET A 143 -2.63 3.67 10.43
C MET A 143 -2.92 4.50 11.69
N MET A 144 -2.97 5.83 11.58
CA MET A 144 -3.38 6.71 12.69
C MET A 144 -4.89 6.63 13.00
N GLY A 145 -5.66 5.90 12.18
CA GLY A 145 -7.07 5.59 12.37
C GLY A 145 -8.04 6.60 11.78
N CYS A 146 -7.68 7.23 10.66
CA CYS A 146 -8.63 7.91 9.79
C CYS A 146 -9.44 6.89 8.97
N ALA A 147 -10.39 6.20 9.60
CA ALA A 147 -11.29 5.24 8.94
C ALA A 147 -12.27 5.87 7.91
N GLY A 148 -12.18 7.19 7.66
CA GLY A 148 -13.05 7.94 6.74
C GLY A 148 -12.39 8.43 5.44
N ILE A 149 -11.14 8.07 5.16
CA ILE A 149 -10.47 8.54 3.93
C ILE A 149 -11.03 7.84 2.68
N ASP A 150 -11.44 6.57 2.79
CA ASP A 150 -12.11 5.87 1.67
C ASP A 150 -13.44 6.56 1.28
N GLU A 151 -14.17 7.11 2.26
CA GLU A 151 -15.40 7.87 2.02
C GLU A 151 -15.13 9.21 1.29
N LEU A 152 -14.01 9.87 1.56
CA LEU A 152 -13.63 11.14 0.94
C LEU A 152 -12.98 10.99 -0.44
N LEU A 153 -12.29 9.87 -0.69
CA LEU A 153 -11.71 9.58 -2.01
C LEU A 153 -12.76 9.08 -3.03
N ILE A 154 -13.87 8.52 -2.55
CA ILE A 154 -14.98 8.04 -3.38
C ILE A 154 -16.05 9.15 -3.59
N ASN A 155 -16.32 10.01 -2.61
CA ASN A 155 -17.41 11.00 -2.68
C ASN A 155 -17.05 12.37 -3.29
N GLY A 156 -16.27 12.38 -4.37
CA GLY A 156 -16.26 13.52 -5.30
C GLY A 156 -17.59 13.75 -6.05
N ILE A 157 -18.68 13.08 -5.64
CA ILE A 157 -20.04 13.21 -6.16
C ILE A 157 -20.99 13.08 -4.94
N PRO A 158 -21.85 14.08 -4.65
CA PRO A 158 -22.86 13.92 -3.62
C PRO A 158 -23.92 12.93 -4.11
N VAL A 159 -23.94 11.72 -3.54
CA VAL A 159 -25.12 10.87 -3.60
C VAL A 159 -26.11 11.40 -2.58
N GLN A 160 -27.15 12.07 -3.08
CA GLN A 160 -28.36 12.37 -2.29
C GLN A 160 -28.90 11.05 -1.72
N THR A 161 -28.72 10.83 -0.43
CA THR A 161 -29.48 9.83 0.31
C THR A 161 -30.90 10.35 0.50
N SER A 162 -31.84 9.85 -0.29
CA SER A 162 -33.27 10.02 -0.01
C SER A 162 -33.68 9.18 1.21
N PRO A 163 -34.56 9.68 2.09
CA PRO A 163 -34.93 9.00 3.32
C PRO A 163 -35.92 7.85 3.08
N ALA A 164 -35.90 6.94 4.05
CA ALA A 164 -36.67 5.72 4.15
C ALA A 164 -38.18 5.91 3.90
N ARG A 165 -38.76 5.00 3.12
CA ARG A 165 -40.22 4.85 3.00
C ARG A 165 -40.67 3.58 3.71
N THR A 166 -41.39 3.80 4.80
CA THR A 166 -42.13 2.85 5.62
C THR A 166 -43.09 2.03 4.77
N VAL A 167 -43.03 0.70 4.89
CA VAL A 167 -44.02 -0.22 4.29
C VAL A 167 -45.13 -0.45 5.31
N LYS A 168 -46.37 -0.08 4.94
CA LYS A 168 -47.60 -0.69 5.45
C LYS A 168 -48.42 -1.17 4.24
N PRO A 169 -49.07 -2.34 4.31
CA PRO A 169 -49.85 -2.88 3.21
C PRO A 169 -51.29 -2.37 3.26
N ASN A 170 -51.91 -2.11 2.10
CA ASN A 170 -53.33 -2.42 1.89
C ASN A 170 -53.73 -2.38 0.41
N ALA A 171 -54.37 -3.49 0.02
CA ALA A 171 -55.57 -3.65 -0.79
C ALA A 171 -55.83 -2.76 -2.04
N VAL A 172 -55.77 -3.44 -3.19
CA VAL A 172 -56.77 -3.54 -4.29
C VAL A 172 -57.55 -2.28 -4.75
N ALA A 173 -57.46 -2.08 -6.08
CA ALA A 173 -58.51 -1.66 -7.02
C ALA A 173 -58.34 -0.28 -7.71
N ALA A 174 -58.14 -0.41 -9.04
CA ALA A 174 -58.76 0.34 -10.15
C ALA A 174 -58.72 1.88 -10.17
N GLY A 175 -58.18 2.41 -11.27
CA GLY A 175 -58.44 3.80 -11.66
C GLY A 175 -57.47 4.34 -12.69
N LEU A 176 -57.72 4.07 -13.96
CA LEU A 176 -57.15 4.79 -15.11
C LEU A 176 -57.63 6.25 -15.09
N SER A 177 -56.73 7.23 -15.22
CA SER A 177 -57.04 8.52 -15.84
C SER A 177 -55.77 9.28 -16.21
N MET A 178 -55.81 9.83 -17.43
CA MET A 178 -54.77 10.63 -18.08
C MET A 178 -54.67 12.04 -17.48
N ALA A 179 -53.47 12.61 -17.44
CA ALA A 179 -53.27 14.03 -17.71
C ALA A 179 -51.85 14.32 -18.21
N LYS A 180 -51.78 14.94 -19.39
CA LYS A 180 -50.61 15.57 -20.00
C LYS A 180 -50.00 16.63 -19.07
N ALA A 181 -48.67 16.71 -19.05
CA ALA A 181 -47.97 17.99 -18.99
C ALA A 181 -46.62 17.87 -19.71
N GLN A 182 -46.52 18.56 -20.84
CA GLN A 182 -45.29 18.92 -21.52
C GLN A 182 -44.46 19.84 -20.62
N THR A 183 -43.14 19.68 -20.57
CA THR A 183 -42.21 20.82 -20.53
C THR A 183 -40.75 20.41 -20.75
N ALA A 184 -40.16 21.08 -21.75
CA ALA A 184 -38.78 21.54 -21.83
C ALA A 184 -37.62 20.52 -21.80
N THR A 185 -37.30 20.06 -23.01
CA THR A 185 -35.95 19.72 -23.45
C THR A 185 -34.96 20.85 -23.12
N ARG A 186 -33.94 20.55 -22.32
CA ARG A 186 -32.73 21.37 -22.16
C ARG A 186 -31.52 20.55 -22.63
N PRO A 187 -30.79 20.96 -23.68
CA PRO A 187 -29.59 20.27 -24.12
C PRO A 187 -28.41 20.75 -23.25
N GLY A 188 -27.89 19.86 -22.40
CA GLY A 188 -26.72 20.13 -21.57
C GLY A 188 -25.72 18.99 -21.74
N GLY A 189 -24.71 19.23 -22.59
CA GLY A 189 -23.67 18.27 -22.92
C GLY A 189 -22.96 17.72 -21.70
N ARG A 190 -23.03 16.40 -21.53
CA ARG A 190 -22.10 15.65 -20.70
C ARG A 190 -20.88 15.30 -21.53
N ASN A 191 -19.89 16.18 -21.51
CA ASN A 191 -18.49 15.77 -21.66
C ASN A 191 -18.05 15.09 -20.37
N SER A 192 -18.52 13.85 -20.16
CA SER A 192 -17.87 12.92 -19.24
C SER A 192 -16.68 12.34 -19.98
N THR A 193 -15.52 13.00 -19.85
CA THR A 193 -14.25 12.40 -20.22
C THR A 193 -14.07 11.16 -19.35
N ALA A 194 -14.22 10.00 -20.00
CA ALA A 194 -13.86 8.71 -19.44
C ALA A 194 -12.46 8.82 -18.85
N LYS A 195 -12.33 8.53 -17.54
CA LYS A 195 -11.03 8.25 -16.95
C LYS A 195 -10.41 7.14 -17.80
N GLN A 196 -9.34 7.45 -18.51
CA GLN A 196 -8.56 6.44 -19.22
C GLN A 196 -8.18 5.36 -18.19
N ASP A 197 -8.73 4.17 -18.40
CA ASP A 197 -8.31 2.92 -17.76
C ASP A 197 -6.84 2.70 -18.09
N GLN A 198 -5.93 3.21 -17.26
CA GLN A 198 -4.57 2.72 -17.30
C GLN A 198 -4.63 1.24 -16.94
N PRO A 199 -4.04 0.36 -17.78
CA PRO A 199 -4.07 -1.08 -17.52
C PRO A 199 -3.44 -1.34 -16.15
N SER A 200 -4.22 -1.93 -15.26
CA SER A 200 -3.77 -2.21 -13.91
C SER A 200 -2.59 -3.16 -13.96
N ARG A 201 -1.48 -2.76 -13.35
CA ARG A 201 -0.24 -3.53 -13.24
C ARG A 201 -0.51 -4.97 -12.74
N ARG A 202 0.12 -5.99 -13.37
CA ARG A 202 -0.11 -7.44 -13.11
C ARG A 202 1.13 -8.23 -12.68
N ASP A 203 2.26 -7.55 -12.49
CA ASP A 203 3.58 -8.11 -12.21
C ASP A 203 4.03 -7.84 -10.76
N TYR A 204 3.09 -7.75 -9.80
CA TYR A 204 3.48 -7.51 -8.42
C TYR A 204 4.25 -8.70 -7.84
N LYS A 205 5.29 -8.39 -7.06
CA LYS A 205 6.15 -9.38 -6.40
C LYS A 205 6.04 -9.23 -4.88
N ILE A 206 5.73 -10.31 -4.19
CA ILE A 206 5.50 -10.33 -2.74
C ILE A 206 6.46 -11.28 -2.05
N LEU A 207 6.98 -10.84 -0.90
CA LEU A 207 7.77 -11.66 0.01
C LEU A 207 7.16 -11.68 1.41
N PHE A 208 6.94 -12.88 1.97
CA PHE A 208 6.61 -13.06 3.38
C PHE A 208 7.88 -13.32 4.19
N VAL A 209 8.03 -12.61 5.31
CA VAL A 209 9.22 -12.71 6.17
C VAL A 209 8.79 -13.03 7.59
N ASP A 210 9.34 -14.10 8.14
CA ASP A 210 9.27 -14.44 9.57
C ASP A 210 10.72 -14.67 10.10
N PRO A 211 10.95 -15.02 11.39
CA PRO A 211 12.31 -15.18 11.90
C PRO A 211 13.17 -16.24 11.17
N HIS A 212 12.60 -17.38 10.77
CA HIS A 212 13.38 -18.56 10.39
C HIS A 212 12.94 -19.25 9.10
N ASN A 213 11.87 -18.78 8.46
CA ASN A 213 11.27 -19.34 7.26
C ASN A 213 10.82 -20.80 7.40
N LEU A 214 10.18 -21.13 8.53
CA LEU A 214 9.74 -22.50 8.82
C LEU A 214 8.24 -22.64 9.04
N ALA A 215 7.53 -21.55 9.33
CA ALA A 215 6.13 -21.60 9.73
C ALA A 215 5.30 -20.49 9.09
N ARG A 216 5.07 -19.35 9.77
CA ARG A 216 4.12 -18.29 9.36
C ARG A 216 4.32 -17.81 7.92
N SER A 217 5.56 -17.50 7.53
CA SER A 217 5.92 -17.05 6.18
C SER A 217 5.64 -18.10 5.10
N VAL A 218 5.88 -19.37 5.42
CA VAL A 218 5.67 -20.51 4.52
C VAL A 218 4.17 -20.80 4.37
N VAL A 219 3.43 -20.76 5.48
CA VAL A 219 1.97 -20.85 5.50
C VAL A 219 1.33 -19.72 4.68
N ALA A 220 1.80 -18.48 4.84
CA ALA A 220 1.28 -17.35 4.08
C ALA A 220 1.54 -17.48 2.57
N GLU A 221 2.73 -17.92 2.17
CA GLU A 221 3.05 -18.25 0.78
C GLU A 221 2.12 -19.33 0.22
N ALA A 222 1.92 -20.43 0.96
CA ALA A 222 1.04 -21.53 0.56
C ALA A 222 -0.42 -21.07 0.38
N VAL A 223 -0.95 -20.34 1.35
CA VAL A 223 -2.33 -19.81 1.28
C VAL A 223 -2.48 -18.84 0.12
N MET A 224 -1.50 -17.96 -0.13
CA MET A 224 -1.56 -17.02 -1.24
C MET A 224 -1.53 -17.72 -2.60
N LYS A 225 -0.72 -18.79 -2.76
CA LYS A 225 -0.72 -19.62 -3.98
C LYS A 225 -2.04 -20.37 -4.18
N LEU A 226 -2.67 -20.86 -3.10
CA LEU A 226 -4.01 -21.47 -3.19
C LEU A 226 -5.07 -20.45 -3.61
N LEU A 227 -5.02 -19.22 -3.07
CA LEU A 227 -5.91 -18.14 -3.48
C LEU A 227 -5.69 -17.73 -4.94
N ARG A 228 -4.45 -17.72 -5.42
CA ARG A 228 -4.11 -17.51 -6.84
C ARG A 228 -4.78 -18.56 -7.71
N GLY A 229 -4.53 -19.85 -7.42
CA GLY A 229 -5.11 -20.95 -8.19
C GLY A 229 -6.63 -20.87 -8.24
N TRP A 230 -7.27 -20.61 -7.09
CA TRP A 230 -8.72 -20.48 -7.01
C TRP A 230 -9.23 -19.31 -7.86
N THR A 231 -8.58 -18.15 -7.78
CA THR A 231 -8.95 -16.95 -8.54
C THR A 231 -8.88 -17.21 -10.04
N ILE A 232 -7.74 -17.72 -10.52
CA ILE A 232 -7.52 -17.99 -11.95
C ILE A 232 -8.53 -19.03 -12.48
N MET A 233 -8.74 -20.12 -11.74
CA MET A 233 -9.63 -21.20 -12.16
C MET A 233 -11.10 -20.75 -12.28
N THR A 234 -11.49 -19.72 -11.52
CA THR A 234 -12.83 -19.10 -11.59
C THR A 234 -12.93 -17.94 -12.59
N GLY A 235 -11.92 -17.71 -13.43
CA GLY A 235 -11.89 -16.61 -14.38
C GLY A 235 -11.67 -15.22 -13.75
N GLY A 236 -11.24 -15.17 -12.49
CA GLY A 236 -10.92 -13.93 -11.79
C GLY A 236 -9.57 -13.34 -12.22
N GLU A 237 -9.42 -12.03 -12.07
CA GLU A 237 -8.14 -11.36 -12.32
C GLU A 237 -7.15 -11.58 -11.16
N TRP A 238 -5.91 -11.92 -11.51
CA TRP A 238 -4.80 -12.05 -10.57
C TRP A 238 -3.63 -11.16 -10.98
N ARG A 239 -3.10 -10.37 -10.04
CA ARG A 239 -2.10 -9.31 -10.33
C ARG A 239 -0.72 -9.56 -9.72
N ILE A 240 -0.54 -10.67 -9.03
CA ILE A 240 0.72 -10.99 -8.34
C ILE A 240 1.45 -12.09 -9.13
N GLU A 241 2.59 -11.74 -9.70
CA GLU A 241 3.43 -12.65 -10.47
C GLU A 241 4.22 -13.58 -9.55
N VAL A 242 4.88 -13.01 -8.54
CA VAL A 242 5.81 -13.72 -7.66
C VAL A 242 5.32 -13.73 -6.23
N ILE A 243 5.28 -14.91 -5.62
CA ILE A 243 4.92 -15.12 -4.22
C ILE A 243 6.01 -15.97 -3.59
N HIS A 244 6.77 -15.36 -2.67
CA HIS A 244 7.89 -16.01 -2.01
C HIS A 244 7.81 -15.86 -0.48
N SER A 245 8.60 -16.65 0.22
CA SER A 245 8.94 -16.47 1.63
C SER A 245 10.44 -16.52 1.89
N ALA A 246 10.87 -15.91 3.00
CA ALA A 246 12.25 -15.91 3.50
C ALA A 246 12.27 -15.68 5.02
N GLY A 247 13.45 -15.86 5.63
CA GLY A 247 13.65 -15.78 7.06
C GLY A 247 14.64 -14.69 7.41
N PHE A 248 14.33 -13.85 8.38
CA PHE A 248 15.23 -12.76 8.80
C PHE A 248 16.54 -13.30 9.39
N PHE A 249 16.46 -14.30 10.27
CA PHE A 249 17.61 -14.89 10.96
C PHE A 249 18.04 -16.23 10.34
N VAL A 250 18.23 -16.27 9.02
CA VAL A 250 18.64 -17.47 8.29
C VAL A 250 19.89 -17.18 7.47
N LYS A 251 20.97 -17.94 7.66
CA LYS A 251 22.23 -17.77 6.92
C LYS A 251 22.15 -18.30 5.49
N HIS A 252 21.52 -19.46 5.30
CA HIS A 252 21.45 -20.10 3.98
C HIS A 252 20.83 -19.16 2.93
N ARG A 253 21.58 -18.86 1.87
CA ARG A 253 21.20 -17.94 0.79
C ARG A 253 20.84 -16.52 1.26
N SER A 254 21.34 -16.11 2.41
CA SER A 254 21.26 -14.71 2.81
C SER A 254 22.52 -13.96 2.41
N GLU A 255 22.33 -12.81 1.80
CA GLU A 255 23.42 -11.91 1.38
C GLU A 255 23.58 -10.72 2.34
N VAL A 256 22.73 -10.64 3.36
CA VAL A 256 22.67 -9.52 4.32
C VAL A 256 23.00 -9.97 5.75
N VAL A 257 23.67 -11.11 5.90
CA VAL A 257 23.99 -11.71 7.20
C VAL A 257 24.82 -10.75 8.06
N GLU A 258 25.84 -10.12 7.49
CA GLU A 258 26.71 -9.20 8.22
C GLU A 258 25.98 -7.90 8.58
N THR A 259 25.20 -7.33 7.65
CA THR A 259 24.33 -6.18 7.92
C THR A 259 23.38 -6.48 9.08
N ILE A 260 22.73 -7.66 9.10
CA ILE A 260 21.82 -8.10 10.17
C ILE A 260 22.52 -8.20 11.53
N LYS A 261 23.76 -8.73 11.58
CA LYS A 261 24.52 -8.81 12.84
C LYS A 261 24.86 -7.44 13.42
N GLY A 262 25.07 -6.45 12.55
CA GLY A 262 25.39 -5.06 12.89
C GLY A 262 24.20 -4.20 13.28
N LEU A 263 22.95 -4.69 13.11
CA LEU A 263 21.76 -3.90 13.44
C LEU A 263 21.64 -3.64 14.95
N SER A 264 21.26 -2.42 15.29
CA SER A 264 20.84 -2.00 16.63
C SER A 264 19.34 -2.25 16.82
N PHE A 265 18.98 -3.49 17.17
CA PHE A 265 17.59 -3.88 17.40
C PHE A 265 16.91 -2.99 18.46
N THR A 266 15.70 -2.50 18.17
CA THR A 266 14.90 -1.72 19.14
C THR A 266 14.57 -2.52 20.40
N HIS A 267 14.51 -3.85 20.29
CA HIS A 267 14.20 -4.76 21.38
C HIS A 267 15.21 -5.91 21.45
N ASP A 268 16.06 -5.90 22.49
CA ASP A 268 17.07 -6.95 22.70
C ASP A 268 16.49 -8.36 22.79
N SER A 269 15.27 -8.50 23.33
CA SER A 269 14.53 -9.76 23.42
C SER A 269 14.29 -10.45 22.07
N TYR A 270 14.47 -9.74 20.95
CA TYR A 270 14.29 -10.28 19.61
C TYR A 270 15.62 -10.49 18.86
N ARG A 271 16.77 -10.27 19.51
CA ARG A 271 18.08 -10.62 18.94
C ARG A 271 18.25 -12.15 18.96
N MET A 272 17.60 -12.80 18.00
CA MET A 272 17.65 -14.25 17.84
C MET A 272 18.97 -14.67 17.19
N SER A 273 19.44 -15.87 17.52
CA SER A 273 20.60 -16.45 16.87
C SER A 273 20.31 -16.72 15.40
N LEU A 274 21.25 -16.38 14.53
CA LEU A 274 21.22 -16.75 13.11
C LEU A 274 21.23 -18.28 12.96
N SER A 275 20.14 -18.83 12.44
CA SER A 275 20.03 -20.24 12.09
C SER A 275 20.83 -20.55 10.82
N ALA A 276 21.34 -21.78 10.70
CA ALA A 276 22.05 -22.22 9.49
C ALA A 276 21.17 -22.12 8.23
N GLY A 277 19.86 -22.38 8.37
CA GLY A 277 18.92 -22.48 7.26
C GLY A 277 18.90 -23.86 6.63
N ASN A 278 18.45 -23.94 5.37
CA ASN A 278 18.29 -25.19 4.62
C ASN A 278 17.45 -26.29 5.32
N ARG A 279 16.54 -25.91 6.22
CA ARG A 279 15.65 -26.85 6.91
C ARG A 279 14.34 -26.99 6.15
N ALA A 280 13.72 -28.17 6.24
CA ALA A 280 12.35 -28.35 5.75
C ALA A 280 11.37 -27.52 6.60
N PRO A 281 10.28 -27.01 6.01
CA PRO A 281 9.22 -26.34 6.76
C PRO A 281 8.63 -27.26 7.84
N ASN A 282 8.06 -26.65 8.88
CA ASN A 282 7.35 -27.42 9.89
C ASN A 282 6.13 -28.09 9.25
N ALA A 283 5.96 -29.40 9.50
CA ALA A 283 4.87 -30.18 8.94
C ALA A 283 3.50 -29.71 9.45
N VAL A 284 3.31 -29.61 10.77
CA VAL A 284 2.01 -29.28 11.39
C VAL A 284 1.39 -27.97 10.86
N PRO A 285 2.13 -26.84 10.71
CA PRO A 285 1.60 -25.63 10.08
C PRO A 285 1.20 -25.81 8.61
N LEU A 286 1.98 -26.56 7.81
CA LEU A 286 1.66 -26.80 6.41
C LEU A 286 0.44 -27.71 6.26
N GLU A 287 0.39 -28.78 7.03
CA GLU A 287 -0.77 -29.65 7.06
C GLU A 287 -2.02 -28.84 7.46
N ALA A 288 -1.93 -27.88 8.38
CA ALA A 288 -3.03 -26.97 8.75
C ALA A 288 -3.61 -26.16 7.58
N VAL A 289 -2.80 -25.91 6.55
CA VAL A 289 -3.25 -25.33 5.29
C VAL A 289 -3.89 -26.40 4.41
N PHE A 290 -3.20 -27.52 4.19
CA PHE A 290 -3.58 -28.49 3.16
C PHE A 290 -4.68 -29.47 3.59
N ASP A 291 -4.82 -29.88 4.85
CA ASP A 291 -5.95 -30.75 5.21
C ASP A 291 -7.26 -29.97 5.41
N ASN A 292 -7.20 -28.64 5.31
CA ASN A 292 -8.38 -27.81 5.40
C ASN A 292 -9.25 -27.97 4.13
N LYS A 293 -10.42 -28.60 4.29
CA LYS A 293 -11.40 -28.85 3.22
C LYS A 293 -11.83 -27.58 2.46
N SER A 294 -11.65 -26.39 3.06
CA SER A 294 -11.91 -25.11 2.38
C SER A 294 -10.99 -24.83 1.18
N TYR A 295 -9.90 -25.60 1.03
CA TYR A 295 -8.90 -25.45 -0.02
C TYR A 295 -8.79 -26.70 -0.91
N ASP A 296 -9.84 -27.52 -0.96
CA ASP A 296 -9.82 -28.77 -1.74
C ASP A 296 -10.01 -28.50 -3.24
N TYR A 297 -8.94 -28.05 -3.87
CA TYR A 297 -8.89 -27.67 -5.27
C TYR A 297 -7.99 -28.62 -6.09
N PRO A 298 -8.20 -28.78 -7.41
CA PRO A 298 -7.38 -29.69 -8.23
C PRO A 298 -5.87 -29.38 -8.21
N PHE A 299 -5.49 -28.10 -8.08
CA PHE A 299 -4.09 -27.65 -8.05
C PHE A 299 -3.43 -27.74 -6.66
N LYS A 300 -4.18 -28.12 -5.63
CA LYS A 300 -3.71 -28.16 -4.23
C LYS A 300 -2.47 -29.04 -4.05
N LYS A 301 -2.48 -30.24 -4.64
CA LYS A 301 -1.41 -31.22 -4.51
C LYS A 301 -0.07 -30.69 -5.04
N ALA A 302 -0.07 -30.07 -6.22
CA ALA A 302 1.13 -29.48 -6.81
C ALA A 302 1.72 -28.38 -5.90
N ILE A 303 0.87 -27.54 -5.30
CA ILE A 303 1.32 -26.52 -4.34
C ILE A 303 1.86 -27.17 -3.06
N GLN A 304 1.21 -28.22 -2.56
CA GLN A 304 1.67 -28.96 -1.38
C GLN A 304 3.06 -29.59 -1.60
N ASP A 305 3.27 -30.23 -2.75
CA ASP A 305 4.54 -30.84 -3.11
C ASP A 305 5.64 -29.77 -3.24
N GLU A 306 5.33 -28.64 -3.88
CA GLU A 306 6.23 -27.48 -3.94
C GLU A 306 6.58 -27.00 -2.53
N MET A 307 5.60 -26.71 -1.69
CA MET A 307 5.83 -26.14 -0.36
C MET A 307 6.57 -27.09 0.58
N THR A 308 6.33 -28.40 0.47
CA THR A 308 7.00 -29.42 1.31
C THR A 308 8.46 -29.64 0.89
N SER A 309 8.76 -29.49 -0.40
CA SER A 309 10.14 -29.62 -0.94
C SER A 309 11.01 -28.38 -0.68
N ARG A 310 10.42 -27.23 -0.33
CA ARG A 310 11.16 -26.00 -0.03
C ARG A 310 12.13 -26.18 1.14
N ARG A 311 13.10 -25.28 1.20
CA ARG A 311 14.08 -25.19 2.27
C ARG A 311 14.15 -23.75 2.77
N SER A 312 14.27 -23.58 4.09
CA SER A 312 14.37 -22.28 4.71
C SER A 312 15.55 -21.51 4.13
N ARG A 313 15.31 -20.28 3.68
CA ARG A 313 16.33 -19.38 3.12
C ARG A 313 16.26 -18.02 3.78
N GLY A 314 17.37 -17.30 3.76
CA GLY A 314 17.42 -15.93 4.23
C GLY A 314 17.14 -14.89 3.15
N LEU A 315 17.42 -13.64 3.48
CA LEU A 315 17.07 -12.48 2.66
C LEU A 315 18.18 -12.18 1.62
N PRO A 316 17.82 -11.95 0.34
CA PRO A 316 18.76 -11.44 -0.66
C PRO A 316 19.07 -9.96 -0.39
N LYS A 317 20.19 -9.47 -0.92
CA LYS A 317 20.63 -8.08 -0.70
C LYS A 317 19.65 -7.06 -1.29
N ASP A 318 19.14 -7.37 -2.48
CA ASP A 318 18.25 -6.51 -3.25
C ASP A 318 16.75 -6.75 -2.99
N ILE A 319 16.43 -7.26 -1.80
CA ILE A 319 15.06 -7.52 -1.35
C ILE A 319 14.11 -6.32 -1.55
N PHE A 320 14.56 -5.11 -1.20
CA PHE A 320 13.74 -3.89 -1.33
C PHE A 320 13.64 -3.37 -2.77
N ARG A 321 14.46 -3.88 -3.69
CA ARG A 321 14.42 -3.56 -5.12
C ARG A 321 13.56 -4.55 -5.90
N ILE A 322 13.68 -5.84 -5.60
CA ILE A 322 12.96 -6.92 -6.30
C ILE A 322 11.47 -6.88 -5.97
N TYR A 323 11.13 -6.88 -4.68
CA TYR A 323 9.75 -7.07 -4.24
C TYR A 323 9.01 -5.74 -4.18
N ASP A 324 7.74 -5.74 -4.59
CA ASP A 324 6.86 -4.58 -4.41
C ASP A 324 6.37 -4.51 -2.96
N TYR A 325 6.04 -5.67 -2.38
CA TYR A 325 5.53 -5.79 -1.03
C TYR A 325 6.33 -6.81 -0.22
N ILE A 326 6.71 -6.43 0.99
CA ILE A 326 7.34 -7.29 1.97
C ILE A 326 6.41 -7.33 3.18
N MET A 327 5.93 -8.53 3.52
CA MET A 327 4.97 -8.71 4.61
C MET A 327 5.60 -9.43 5.78
N VAL A 328 5.37 -8.87 6.96
CA VAL A 328 5.76 -9.44 8.25
C VAL A 328 4.53 -9.66 9.12
N PHE A 329 4.70 -10.39 10.23
CA PHE A 329 3.62 -10.85 11.06
C PHE A 329 3.53 -10.15 12.40
N THR A 330 4.65 -9.58 12.87
CA THR A 330 4.72 -8.89 14.15
C THR A 330 5.27 -7.47 14.06
N GLY A 331 5.00 -6.68 15.10
CA GLY A 331 5.50 -5.34 15.25
C GLY A 331 7.03 -5.28 15.21
N ARG A 332 7.66 -6.24 15.90
CA ARG A 332 9.11 -6.37 16.00
C ARG A 332 9.76 -6.76 14.66
N GLU A 333 9.15 -7.68 13.93
CA GLU A 333 9.65 -8.09 12.61
C GLU A 333 9.64 -6.92 11.62
N HIS A 334 8.62 -6.08 11.69
CA HIS A 334 8.53 -4.87 10.86
C HIS A 334 9.63 -3.87 11.20
N ASP A 335 9.83 -3.60 12.48
CA ASP A 335 10.88 -2.67 12.92
C ASP A 335 12.26 -3.13 12.45
N ASN A 336 12.55 -4.43 12.55
CA ASN A 336 13.80 -5.00 12.09
C ASN A 336 13.97 -4.90 10.57
N MET A 337 12.91 -5.12 9.81
CA MET A 337 12.96 -4.95 8.36
C MET A 337 13.15 -3.48 7.97
N LEU A 338 12.60 -2.52 8.72
CA LEU A 338 12.91 -1.10 8.53
C LEU A 338 14.36 -0.78 8.85
N GLN A 339 14.90 -1.30 9.94
CA GLN A 339 16.31 -1.12 10.29
C GLN A 339 17.24 -1.72 9.21
N LEU A 340 16.92 -2.93 8.74
CA LEU A 340 17.65 -3.56 7.64
C LEU A 340 17.60 -2.70 6.37
N ARG A 341 16.42 -2.17 6.01
CA ARG A 341 16.27 -1.26 4.87
C ARG A 341 17.18 -0.05 4.99
N ARG A 342 17.19 0.60 6.16
CA ARG A 342 18.02 1.78 6.41
C ARG A 342 19.51 1.46 6.36
N ALA A 343 19.93 0.33 6.94
CA ALA A 343 21.31 -0.10 6.89
C ALA A 343 21.77 -0.36 5.45
N LEU A 344 20.98 -1.07 4.65
CA LEU A 344 21.29 -1.30 3.24
C LEU A 344 21.33 0.00 2.43
N VAL A 345 20.40 0.94 2.67
CA VAL A 345 20.41 2.25 2.00
C VAL A 345 21.63 3.08 2.40
N ALA A 346 22.10 2.97 3.64
CA ALA A 346 23.32 3.64 4.09
C ALA A 346 24.57 3.00 3.46
N GLU A 347 24.60 1.67 3.30
CA GLU A 347 25.72 0.92 2.72
C GLU A 347 25.81 1.06 1.20
N GLU A 348 24.68 1.06 0.48
CA GLU A 348 24.64 0.93 -0.99
C GLU A 348 23.93 2.10 -1.70
N GLY A 349 23.38 3.05 -0.95
CA GLY A 349 22.62 4.17 -1.49
C GLY A 349 21.15 3.86 -1.74
N LYS A 350 20.42 4.86 -2.23
CA LYS A 350 18.95 4.82 -2.34
C LYS A 350 18.43 3.80 -3.38
N ASP A 351 19.27 3.36 -4.30
CA ASP A 351 18.90 2.43 -5.38
C ASP A 351 18.62 1.00 -4.90
N ILE A 352 19.06 0.65 -3.69
CA ILE A 352 18.75 -0.66 -3.08
C ILE A 352 17.28 -0.75 -2.63
N ALA A 353 16.66 0.39 -2.35
CA ALA A 353 15.27 0.51 -1.94
C ALA A 353 14.58 1.61 -2.75
N PRO A 354 14.48 1.44 -4.09
CA PRO A 354 13.98 2.48 -4.97
C PRO A 354 12.54 2.83 -4.61
N LYS A 355 12.19 4.09 -4.84
CA LYS A 355 10.88 4.60 -4.43
C LYS A 355 9.75 3.75 -5.05
N GLY A 356 8.79 3.31 -4.21
CA GLY A 356 7.64 2.50 -4.63
C GLY A 356 7.89 0.98 -4.71
N LYS A 357 9.11 0.52 -4.41
CA LYS A 357 9.42 -0.89 -4.17
C LYS A 357 9.66 -1.14 -2.68
N GLY A 358 9.65 -2.41 -2.30
CA GLY A 358 9.97 -2.86 -0.95
C GLY A 358 9.02 -2.32 0.12
N ARG A 359 7.73 -2.07 -0.21
CA ARG A 359 6.75 -1.57 0.76
C ARG A 359 6.60 -2.59 1.88
N LEU A 360 6.98 -2.18 3.09
CA LEU A 360 6.98 -3.05 4.25
C LEU A 360 5.65 -2.97 5.00
N LEU A 361 4.92 -4.07 5.00
CA LEU A 361 3.57 -4.18 5.56
C LEU A 361 3.53 -5.16 6.72
N HIS A 362 2.73 -4.83 7.74
CA HIS A 362 2.38 -5.75 8.81
C HIS A 362 1.05 -6.43 8.45
N LEU A 363 1.05 -7.75 8.21
CA LEU A 363 -0.15 -8.48 7.74
C LEU A 363 -1.35 -8.32 8.69
N GLY A 364 -1.08 -8.22 9.98
CA GLY A 364 -2.07 -7.93 11.02
C GLY A 364 -2.87 -6.63 10.87
N HIS A 365 -2.40 -5.67 10.07
CA HIS A 365 -3.13 -4.43 9.79
C HIS A 365 -4.46 -4.72 9.07
N TYR A 366 -4.50 -5.78 8.26
CA TYR A 366 -5.68 -6.21 7.52
C TYR A 366 -6.67 -7.04 8.35
N LEU A 367 -6.45 -7.18 9.66
CA LEU A 367 -7.33 -7.91 10.59
C LEU A 367 -8.27 -7.00 11.39
N THR A 368 -8.11 -5.70 11.29
CA THR A 368 -8.75 -4.72 12.18
C THR A 368 -9.30 -3.53 11.42
N LEU A 369 -10.44 -3.03 11.88
CA LEU A 369 -11.04 -1.79 11.37
C LEU A 369 -10.52 -0.53 12.08
N ASP A 370 -9.92 -0.68 13.26
CA ASP A 370 -9.41 0.43 14.08
C ASP A 370 -8.02 0.93 13.64
N GLY A 371 -7.42 0.28 12.64
CA GLY A 371 -6.10 0.59 12.09
C GLY A 371 -4.93 0.05 12.90
N ILE A 372 -5.16 -0.52 14.10
CA ILE A 372 -4.11 -1.02 14.99
C ILE A 372 -3.73 -2.45 14.56
N PRO A 373 -2.50 -2.68 14.03
CA PRO A 373 -2.13 -4.00 13.55
C PRO A 373 -2.19 -5.05 14.65
N ARG A 374 -2.88 -6.17 14.39
CA ARG A 374 -2.89 -7.33 15.30
C ARG A 374 -1.71 -8.25 15.06
N GLU A 375 -0.89 -8.44 16.07
CA GLU A 375 0.24 -9.37 16.08
C GLU A 375 -0.19 -10.79 15.66
N ILE A 376 0.43 -11.32 14.61
CA ILE A 376 0.27 -12.73 14.18
C ILE A 376 1.49 -13.51 14.70
N VAL A 377 1.47 -13.80 15.99
CA VAL A 377 2.50 -14.62 16.64
C VAL A 377 2.39 -16.09 16.24
N ASP A 378 3.46 -16.87 16.43
CA ASP A 378 3.44 -18.32 16.26
C ASP A 378 2.31 -18.96 17.10
N ALA A 379 1.76 -20.07 16.60
CA ALA A 379 0.69 -20.76 17.31
C ALA A 379 1.21 -21.26 18.66
N PRO A 380 0.42 -21.14 19.75
CA PRO A 380 0.81 -21.70 21.04
C PRO A 380 1.13 -23.19 20.92
N LYS A 381 2.24 -23.58 21.53
CA LYS A 381 2.67 -24.98 21.61
C LYS A 381 1.86 -25.72 22.67
N LYS A 382 1.83 -27.05 22.57
CA LYS A 382 1.33 -27.92 23.63
C LYS A 382 2.26 -27.86 24.86
N PRO A 383 1.83 -28.35 26.04
CA PRO A 383 2.69 -28.41 27.23
C PRO A 383 4.01 -29.17 27.03
N ASP A 384 4.05 -30.13 26.11
CA ASP A 384 5.25 -30.89 25.72
C ASP A 384 6.20 -30.12 24.78
N GLY A 385 5.87 -28.88 24.41
CA GLY A 385 6.66 -28.04 23.50
C GLY A 385 6.47 -28.34 22.00
N THR A 386 5.59 -29.29 21.64
CA THR A 386 5.28 -29.62 20.25
C THR A 386 4.21 -28.68 19.66
N ASP A 387 4.16 -28.63 18.32
CA ASP A 387 3.16 -27.83 17.62
C ASP A 387 1.74 -28.40 17.82
N SER A 388 0.79 -27.52 18.15
CA SER A 388 -0.63 -27.89 18.24
C SER A 388 -1.32 -27.67 16.90
N ARG A 389 -1.84 -28.76 16.31
CA ARG A 389 -2.55 -28.69 15.04
C ARG A 389 -3.80 -27.82 15.08
N GLU A 390 -4.55 -27.88 16.18
CA GLU A 390 -5.74 -27.06 16.38
C GLU A 390 -5.39 -25.56 16.43
N ASN A 391 -4.35 -25.20 17.17
CA ASN A 391 -3.89 -23.81 17.26
C ASN A 391 -3.41 -23.30 15.89
N TRP A 392 -2.74 -24.14 15.11
CA TRP A 392 -2.36 -23.82 13.73
C TRP A 392 -3.58 -23.69 12.80
N ASN A 393 -4.58 -24.56 12.91
CA ASN A 393 -5.83 -24.44 12.15
C ASN A 393 -6.51 -23.09 12.42
N PHE A 394 -6.62 -22.68 13.68
CA PHE A 394 -7.13 -21.37 14.06
C PHE A 394 -6.27 -20.26 13.47
N LYS A 395 -4.93 -20.33 13.62
CA LYS A 395 -3.99 -19.33 13.11
C LYS A 395 -4.10 -19.13 11.59
N VAL A 396 -4.12 -20.22 10.84
CA VAL A 396 -4.25 -20.23 9.38
C VAL A 396 -5.59 -19.63 8.95
N SER A 397 -6.70 -20.10 9.53
CA SER A 397 -8.05 -19.75 9.08
C SER A 397 -8.51 -18.36 9.51
N SER A 398 -8.18 -17.93 10.73
CA SER A 398 -8.71 -16.69 11.33
C SER A 398 -7.76 -15.49 11.20
N GLN A 399 -6.44 -15.72 11.12
CA GLN A 399 -5.48 -14.63 11.07
C GLN A 399 -4.84 -14.55 9.69
N ILE A 400 -4.08 -15.57 9.28
CA ILE A 400 -3.31 -15.47 8.03
C ILE A 400 -4.25 -15.37 6.81
N LYS A 401 -5.24 -16.25 6.67
CA LYS A 401 -6.20 -16.21 5.56
C LYS A 401 -6.98 -14.89 5.49
N ILE A 402 -7.48 -14.40 6.63
CA ILE A 402 -8.26 -13.16 6.67
C ILE A 402 -7.38 -11.97 6.30
N GLY A 403 -6.18 -11.88 6.87
CA GLY A 403 -5.23 -10.81 6.58
C GLY A 403 -4.82 -10.78 5.11
N LEU A 404 -4.53 -11.95 4.51
CA LEU A 404 -4.20 -12.06 3.08
C LEU A 404 -5.36 -11.64 2.19
N LYS A 405 -6.60 -12.04 2.51
CA LYS A 405 -7.79 -11.58 1.77
C LYS A 405 -8.00 -10.08 1.91
N GLY A 406 -7.78 -9.51 3.09
CA GLY A 406 -7.86 -8.07 3.31
C GLY A 406 -6.84 -7.31 2.46
N PHE A 407 -5.58 -7.74 2.50
CA PHE A 407 -4.52 -7.22 1.63
C PHE A 407 -4.90 -7.29 0.15
N LEU A 408 -5.34 -8.46 -0.33
CA LEU A 408 -5.71 -8.64 -1.74
C LEU A 408 -6.84 -7.69 -2.15
N ARG A 409 -7.86 -7.48 -1.31
CA ARG A 409 -8.95 -6.55 -1.61
C ARG A 409 -8.47 -5.10 -1.65
N GLN A 410 -7.72 -4.68 -0.63
CA GLN A 410 -7.34 -3.28 -0.44
C GLN A 410 -6.22 -2.86 -1.40
N GLU A 411 -5.15 -3.65 -1.52
CA GLU A 411 -3.97 -3.27 -2.33
C GLU A 411 -4.06 -3.74 -3.77
N MET A 412 -4.78 -4.84 -4.05
CA MET A 412 -4.81 -5.45 -5.38
C MET A 412 -6.16 -5.29 -6.09
N GLY A 413 -7.18 -4.75 -5.42
CA GLY A 413 -8.54 -4.69 -5.96
C GLY A 413 -9.15 -6.07 -6.21
N TRP A 414 -8.65 -7.10 -5.53
CA TRP A 414 -9.08 -8.49 -5.72
C TRP A 414 -10.53 -8.67 -5.29
N LYS A 415 -11.32 -9.28 -6.18
CA LYS A 415 -12.69 -9.70 -5.89
C LYS A 415 -12.69 -11.18 -5.59
N GLN A 416 -13.19 -11.54 -4.41
CA GLN A 416 -13.26 -12.94 -4.01
C GLN A 416 -14.16 -13.72 -4.98
N PRO A 417 -13.69 -14.84 -5.55
CA PRO A 417 -14.54 -15.68 -6.40
C PRO A 417 -15.77 -16.21 -5.67
N ALA A 418 -16.84 -16.46 -6.42
CA ALA A 418 -18.04 -17.10 -5.89
C ALA A 418 -17.73 -18.53 -5.45
N GLN A 419 -18.18 -18.92 -4.25
CA GLN A 419 -17.94 -20.27 -3.70
C GLN A 419 -18.67 -21.37 -4.49
N ASN A 420 -19.72 -21.02 -5.23
CA ASN A 420 -20.60 -21.95 -5.94
C ASN A 420 -20.36 -22.00 -7.45
N ALA A 421 -19.25 -21.43 -7.95
CA ALA A 421 -18.81 -21.69 -9.32
C ALA A 421 -18.34 -23.15 -9.39
N LYS A 422 -19.31 -24.06 -9.45
CA LYS A 422 -19.09 -25.49 -9.68
C LYS A 422 -18.15 -25.60 -10.88
N SER A 423 -17.17 -26.47 -10.72
CA SER A 423 -16.36 -27.06 -11.79
C SER A 423 -17.27 -27.36 -12.98
N GLY A 424 -17.31 -26.45 -13.95
CA GLY A 424 -17.82 -26.74 -15.28
C GLY A 424 -16.85 -27.74 -15.87
N SER A 425 -17.27 -29.01 -15.84
CA SER A 425 -16.67 -30.14 -16.55
C SER A 425 -16.63 -29.88 -18.04
#